data_AF-A0A6A4G751-F1
#
_entry.id   AF-A0A6A4G751-F1
#
_cell.length_a   1.000
_cell.length_b   1.000
_cell.length_c   1.000
_cell.angle_alpha   90.00
_cell.angle_beta   90.00
_cell.angle_gamma   90.00
#
_symmetry.space_group_name_H-M   'P 1'
#
loop_
_entity.id
_entity.type
_entity.pdbx_description
1 polymer ?
#
loop_
_entity_poly.entity_id
_entity_poly.type
_entity_poly.pdbx_seq_one_letter_code
_entity_poly.pdbx_strand_id
1 'polypeptide(L)'
;MRALLLLLTVSSCVAVPVDAEIPRACVGRADQELPFCNTSLSTADRVEDLLSRLPLQEKATLLTARASPRGSVSSIGLPEYNWGANCVHGVQSTCGTNCPT
;
A
#
# COMPACT_ATOMS: atom_id res chain seq x y z
N MET A 1 26.24 56.91 -5.16
CA MET A 1 25.85 55.68 -5.88
C MET A 1 25.40 54.65 -4.85
N ARG A 2 24.09 54.38 -4.74
CA ARG A 2 23.55 53.37 -3.83
C ARG A 2 23.56 52.02 -4.55
N ALA A 3 24.41 51.10 -4.10
CA ALA A 3 24.46 49.75 -4.65
C ALA A 3 23.20 48.97 -4.22
N LEU A 4 22.39 48.57 -5.19
CA LEU A 4 21.20 47.76 -4.99
C LEU A 4 21.63 46.29 -4.94
N LEU A 5 21.70 45.69 -3.75
CA LEU A 5 21.95 44.26 -3.59
C LEU A 5 20.66 43.48 -3.92
N LEU A 6 20.65 42.80 -5.07
CA LEU A 6 19.63 41.81 -5.42
C LEU A 6 19.93 40.50 -4.66
N LEU A 7 19.11 40.20 -3.66
CA LEU A 7 19.12 38.92 -2.94
C LEU A 7 18.40 37.87 -3.78
N LEU A 8 19.16 36.99 -4.45
CA LEU A 8 18.63 35.81 -5.12
C LEU A 8 18.32 34.73 -4.06
N THR A 9 17.05 34.53 -3.72
CA THR A 9 16.63 33.42 -2.85
C THR A 9 16.64 32.12 -3.65
N VAL A 10 17.64 31.28 -3.42
CA VAL A 10 17.68 29.91 -3.94
C VAL A 10 16.69 29.09 -3.12
N SER A 11 15.50 28.84 -3.67
CA SER A 11 14.55 27.88 -3.08
C SER A 11 15.12 26.47 -3.26
N SER A 12 15.74 25.94 -2.21
CA SER A 12 16.26 24.58 -2.21
C SER A 12 15.08 23.62 -2.03
N CYS A 13 14.75 22.86 -3.09
CA CYS A 13 13.81 21.76 -3.00
C CYS A 13 14.43 20.64 -2.17
N VAL A 14 14.11 20.58 -0.88
CA VAL A 14 14.46 19.44 -0.04
C VAL A 14 13.51 18.30 -0.38
N ALA A 15 14.01 17.29 -1.09
CA ALA A 15 13.29 16.04 -1.24
C ALA A 15 13.26 15.33 0.12
N VAL A 16 12.10 15.30 0.77
CA VAL A 16 11.91 14.51 1.99
C VAL A 16 11.84 13.05 1.56
N PRO A 17 12.71 12.15 2.09
CA PRO A 17 12.55 10.73 1.87
C PRO A 17 11.23 10.32 2.52
N VAL A 18 10.21 10.04 1.70
CA VAL A 18 8.99 9.39 2.16
C VAL A 18 9.39 7.93 2.40
N ASP A 19 9.54 7.55 3.66
CA ASP A 19 9.57 6.13 4.00
C ASP A 19 8.30 5.54 3.41
N ALA A 20 8.44 4.55 2.52
CA ALA A 20 7.31 3.98 1.79
C ALA A 20 6.42 3.22 2.77
N GLU A 21 5.56 3.96 3.47
CA GLU A 21 4.56 3.41 4.37
C GLU A 21 3.62 2.55 3.52
N ILE A 22 3.49 1.28 3.87
CA ILE A 22 2.62 0.38 3.12
C ILE A 22 1.19 0.88 3.29
N PRO A 23 0.51 1.24 2.18
CA PRO A 23 -0.84 1.79 2.26
C PRO A 23 -1.78 0.75 2.86
N ARG A 24 -2.74 1.23 3.65
CA ARG A 24 -3.80 0.42 4.25
C ARG A 24 -5.11 0.72 3.53
N ALA A 25 -5.66 -0.27 2.83
CA ALA A 25 -6.83 -0.12 1.95
C ALA A 25 -8.12 0.43 2.60
N CYS A 26 -8.22 0.54 3.92
CA CYS A 26 -9.43 1.05 4.59
C CYS A 26 -9.16 2.28 5.47
N VAL A 27 -8.06 3.01 5.21
CA VAL A 27 -7.69 4.21 5.99
C VAL A 27 -8.12 5.50 5.28
N GLY A 28 -8.03 5.55 3.95
CA GLY A 28 -8.44 6.72 3.18
C GLY A 28 -9.96 6.93 3.23
N ARG A 29 -10.39 8.20 3.26
CA ARG A 29 -11.82 8.56 3.31
C ARG A 29 -12.60 7.97 2.12
N ALA A 30 -12.01 7.98 0.94
CA ALA A 30 -12.61 7.40 -0.26
C ALA A 30 -12.69 5.85 -0.18
N ASP A 31 -11.74 5.21 0.51
CA ASP A 31 -11.67 3.75 0.59
C ASP A 31 -12.61 3.18 1.67
N GLN A 32 -12.88 3.95 2.72
CA GLN A 32 -13.83 3.56 3.78
C GLN A 32 -15.27 3.38 3.28
N GLU A 33 -15.61 4.00 2.14
CA GLU A 33 -16.93 3.86 1.52
C GLU A 33 -17.05 2.57 0.69
N LEU A 34 -15.95 1.84 0.48
CA LEU A 34 -15.95 0.58 -0.26
C LEU A 34 -16.59 -0.54 0.58
N PRO A 35 -17.50 -1.37 0.02
CA PRO A 35 -18.15 -2.44 0.78
C PRO A 35 -17.17 -3.42 1.44
N PHE A 36 -16.03 -3.76 0.81
CA PHE A 36 -15.03 -4.60 1.47
C PHE A 36 -14.43 -4.01 2.76
N CYS A 37 -14.50 -2.68 2.96
CA CYS A 37 -14.10 -1.98 4.18
C CYS A 37 -15.22 -1.88 5.23
N ASN A 38 -16.48 -2.21 4.89
CA ASN A 38 -17.59 -2.17 5.83
C ASN A 38 -17.63 -3.41 6.74
N THR A 39 -17.20 -3.24 7.99
CA THR A 39 -17.13 -4.31 8.99
C THR A 39 -18.49 -4.85 9.46
N SER A 40 -19.60 -4.20 9.12
CA SER A 40 -20.95 -4.69 9.40
C SER A 40 -21.45 -5.72 8.39
N LEU A 41 -20.79 -5.86 7.23
CA LEU A 41 -21.11 -6.87 6.22
C LEU A 41 -20.45 -8.21 6.57
N SER A 42 -21.00 -9.31 6.01
CA SER A 42 -20.40 -10.62 6.18
C SER A 42 -19.02 -10.68 5.51
N THR A 43 -18.13 -11.54 6.00
CA THR A 43 -16.83 -11.78 5.35
C THR A 43 -16.99 -12.19 3.89
N ALA A 44 -18.01 -12.98 3.56
CA ALA A 44 -18.28 -13.41 2.20
C ALA A 44 -18.61 -12.23 1.28
N ASP A 45 -19.51 -11.33 1.72
CA ASP A 45 -19.89 -10.15 0.94
C ASP A 45 -18.69 -9.20 0.74
N ARG A 46 -17.87 -9.04 1.77
CA ARG A 46 -16.65 -8.22 1.71
C ARG A 46 -15.61 -8.80 0.75
N VAL A 47 -15.44 -10.12 0.75
CA VAL A 47 -14.51 -10.81 -0.17
C VAL A 47 -15.02 -10.73 -1.60
N GLU A 48 -16.32 -10.92 -1.83
CA GLU A 48 -16.89 -10.83 -3.18
C GLU A 48 -16.73 -9.42 -3.75
N ASP A 49 -17.03 -8.37 -2.98
CA ASP A 49 -16.81 -6.98 -3.40
C ASP A 49 -15.32 -6.71 -3.70
N LEU A 50 -14.40 -7.14 -2.82
CA LEU A 50 -12.95 -7.00 -3.04
C LEU A 50 -12.53 -7.66 -4.36
N LEU A 51 -12.93 -8.92 -4.58
CA LEU A 51 -12.58 -9.68 -5.78
C LEU A 51 -13.21 -9.07 -7.04
N SER A 52 -14.41 -8.50 -6.95
CA SER A 52 -15.07 -7.87 -8.10
C SER A 52 -14.30 -6.65 -8.64
N ARG A 53 -13.52 -5.99 -7.77
CA ARG A 53 -12.75 -4.77 -8.10
C ARG A 53 -11.37 -5.06 -8.69
N LEU A 54 -10.83 -6.25 -8.44
CA LEU A 54 -9.49 -6.63 -8.90
C LEU A 54 -9.49 -6.99 -10.40
N PRO A 55 -8.66 -6.33 -11.23
CA PRO A 55 -8.32 -6.79 -12.56
C PRO A 55 -7.82 -8.23 -12.57
N LEU A 56 -8.13 -8.98 -13.63
CA LEU A 56 -7.75 -10.39 -13.77
C LEU A 56 -6.23 -10.61 -13.63
N GLN A 57 -5.42 -9.71 -14.20
CA GLN A 57 -3.96 -9.81 -14.11
C GLN A 57 -3.45 -9.70 -12.67
N GLU A 58 -4.03 -8.80 -11.87
CA GLU A 58 -3.67 -8.65 -10.47
C GLU A 58 -4.13 -9.86 -9.65
N LYS A 59 -5.32 -10.42 -9.94
CA LYS A 59 -5.78 -11.68 -9.34
C LYS A 59 -4.78 -12.82 -9.56
N ALA A 60 -4.30 -12.99 -10.79
CA ALA A 60 -3.37 -14.06 -11.13
C ALA A 60 -2.07 -13.96 -10.31
N THR A 61 -1.55 -12.75 -10.11
CA THR A 61 -0.37 -12.50 -9.27
C THR A 61 -0.59 -12.93 -7.81
N LEU A 62 -1.80 -12.72 -7.27
CA LEU A 62 -2.14 -13.08 -5.88
C LEU A 62 -2.30 -14.60 -5.66
N LEU A 63 -2.41 -15.40 -6.72
CA LEU A 63 -2.49 -16.87 -6.64
C LEU A 63 -1.12 -17.54 -6.43
N THR A 64 -0.02 -16.79 -6.55
CA THR A 64 1.34 -17.31 -6.34
C THR A 64 1.87 -16.84 -4.99
N ALA A 65 2.41 -17.78 -4.20
CA ALA A 65 3.02 -17.45 -2.92
C ALA A 65 4.14 -16.42 -3.10
N ARG A 66 4.10 -15.33 -2.32
CA ARG A 66 5.13 -14.28 -2.28
C ARG A 66 5.30 -13.50 -3.59
N ALA A 67 4.26 -13.45 -4.44
CA ALA A 67 4.29 -12.72 -5.71
C ALA A 67 3.50 -11.40 -5.67
N SER A 68 2.83 -11.07 -4.57
CA SER A 68 2.14 -9.79 -4.41
C SER A 68 3.10 -8.63 -4.70
N PRO A 69 2.69 -7.57 -5.42
CA PRO A 69 3.54 -6.41 -5.67
C PRO A 69 3.98 -5.76 -4.35
N ARG A 70 5.22 -5.26 -4.32
CA ARG A 70 5.72 -4.53 -3.14
C ARG A 70 4.86 -3.30 -2.86
N GLY A 71 4.52 -3.11 -1.59
CA GLY A 71 3.67 -2.00 -1.15
C GLY A 71 2.19 -2.31 -1.32
N SER A 72 1.67 -2.34 -2.55
CA SER A 72 0.25 -2.60 -2.78
C SER A 72 -0.09 -3.06 -4.19
N VAL A 73 -1.24 -3.70 -4.31
CA VAL A 73 -1.96 -3.86 -5.57
C VAL A 73 -2.50 -2.49 -6.01
N SER A 74 -2.05 -2.00 -7.16
CA SER A 74 -2.25 -0.61 -7.60
C SER A 74 -3.71 -0.20 -7.81
N SER A 75 -4.58 -1.12 -8.21
CA SER A 75 -5.97 -0.78 -8.59
C SER A 75 -6.85 -0.31 -7.44
N ILE A 76 -6.66 -0.87 -6.25
CA ILE A 76 -7.53 -0.65 -5.07
C ILE A 76 -6.75 -0.35 -3.79
N GLY A 77 -5.44 -0.14 -3.89
CA GLY A 77 -4.58 0.11 -2.73
C GLY A 77 -4.54 -1.06 -1.74
N LEU A 78 -4.85 -2.28 -2.18
CA LEU A 78 -4.79 -3.48 -1.35
C LEU A 78 -3.33 -3.69 -0.92
N PRO A 79 -3.01 -3.77 0.39
CA PRO A 79 -1.64 -3.92 0.84
C PRO A 79 -1.03 -5.22 0.30
N GLU A 80 0.29 -5.22 0.13
CA GLU A 80 1.04 -6.44 -0.18
C GLU A 80 0.69 -7.58 0.79
N TYR A 81 0.46 -8.79 0.27
CA TYR A 81 0.22 -9.96 1.12
C TYR A 81 1.01 -11.19 0.66
N ASN A 82 1.90 -11.66 1.52
CA ASN A 82 2.77 -12.80 1.28
C ASN A 82 2.34 -14.01 2.13
N TRP A 83 1.40 -14.81 1.63
CA TRP A 83 0.83 -15.96 2.35
C TRP A 83 1.77 -17.15 2.55
N GLY A 84 2.97 -17.13 1.95
CA GLY A 84 3.98 -18.19 2.08
C GLY A 84 4.94 -17.99 3.25
N ALA A 85 4.53 -17.39 4.36
CA ALA A 85 5.39 -17.20 5.53
C ALA A 85 5.46 -18.47 6.38
N ASN A 86 6.57 -18.68 7.09
CA ASN A 86 6.77 -19.79 8.03
C ASN A 86 7.17 -19.27 9.42
N CYS A 87 6.74 -19.96 10.47
CA CYS A 87 7.06 -19.60 11.87
C CYS A 87 7.53 -20.79 12.72
N VAL A 88 8.16 -21.81 12.11
CA VAL A 88 8.52 -23.08 12.80
C VAL A 88 9.45 -22.85 14.01
N HIS A 89 10.41 -21.93 13.89
CA HIS A 89 11.35 -21.57 14.95
C HIS A 89 11.69 -20.06 14.91
N GLY A 90 10.70 -19.24 14.57
CA GLY A 90 10.85 -17.81 14.32
C GLY A 90 10.27 -17.38 12.98
N VAL A 91 9.95 -16.09 12.85
CA VAL A 91 9.34 -15.52 11.65
C VAL A 91 10.31 -15.59 10.47
N GLN A 92 9.90 -16.29 9.42
CA GLN A 92 10.58 -16.31 8.13
C GLN A 92 9.72 -15.57 7.12
N SER A 93 10.12 -14.34 6.81
CA SER A 93 9.44 -13.49 5.84
C SER A 93 10.44 -12.96 4.80
N THR A 94 9.99 -12.83 3.56
CA THR A 94 10.70 -12.06 2.51
C THR A 94 10.48 -10.56 2.68
N CYS A 95 9.57 -10.19 3.57
CA CYS A 95 9.22 -8.83 3.87
C CYS A 95 10.06 -8.34 5.08
N GLY A 96 10.60 -7.11 4.98
CA GLY A 96 11.53 -6.52 5.95
C GLY A 96 10.81 -5.85 7.13
N THR A 97 11.13 -4.58 7.40
CA THR A 97 10.57 -3.81 8.54
C THR A 97 9.19 -3.22 8.30
N ASN A 98 8.81 -3.03 7.04
CA ASN A 98 7.55 -2.37 6.67
C ASN A 98 6.69 -3.40 5.94
N CYS A 99 5.92 -4.18 6.68
CA CYS A 99 5.06 -5.24 6.14
C CYS A 99 3.71 -5.16 6.83
N PRO A 100 2.58 -5.16 6.11
CA PRO A 100 1.27 -5.21 6.72
C PRO A 100 1.01 -6.59 7.34
N THR A 101 1.77 -7.61 6.92
CA THR A 101 1.86 -8.97 7.47
C THR A 101 3.26 -9.55 7.33
#